data_AF-K9S564-F1
#
_entry.id   AF-K9S564-F1
#
_cell.length_a   1.000
_cell.length_b   1.000
_cell.length_c   1.000
_cell.angle_alpha   90.00
_cell.angle_beta   90.00
_cell.angle_gamma   90.00
#
_symmetry.space_group_name_H-M   'P 1'
#
loop_
_entity.id
_entity.type
_entity.pdbx_description
1 polymer ?
#
loop_
_entity_poly.entity_id
_entity_poly.type
_entity_poly.pdbx_seq_one_letter_code
_entity_poly.pdbx_strand_id
1 'polypeptide(L)'
;MAGPDFKTVQGILARWAAGEKPAAAEQRLLETAWLADAPRARAFGLEPGNIQTRVERYGEVWVRSRLAIADLAAQLNLAALPLETLWYLWIPLACQLQSLRQGCDRPVVQGILGGQGTGKTTLGAVLTRLLAVMGDRAVSLSLDDLYKTYAERQALQQQDPRLRWRGPPGTHDVALGLRTLDALRAGQFPVALPRFDKSACQGAGDRAQPESVAQADIVLFEGWFVGVRPLDSGSFDPAPFPIETEADRAFARAMNERLGEYLPLWERLDQLMVLLPQDYRFSVQWRQEAEQKMKAAGKSGMDDAEIQAFVHYFWRSLHPALFLEPLADRADHVNWIVEIDAHHRPTAVYRPGDRPHISSDSNARYHY
;
A
#
# COMPACT_ATOMS: atom_id res chain seq x y z
N MET A 1 -32.35 -10.29 14.00
CA MET A 1 -31.16 -10.82 13.30
C MET A 1 -31.65 -11.73 12.19
N ALA A 2 -31.77 -11.20 10.96
CA ALA A 2 -31.98 -12.06 9.80
C ALA A 2 -30.66 -12.81 9.54
N GLY A 3 -30.71 -14.14 9.40
CA GLY A 3 -29.53 -14.93 9.03
C GLY A 3 -28.98 -14.50 7.67
N PRO A 4 -27.71 -14.84 7.36
CA PRO A 4 -27.11 -14.49 6.07
C PRO A 4 -27.97 -15.04 4.92
N ASP A 5 -28.37 -14.17 4.00
CA ASP A 5 -29.16 -14.55 2.84
C ASP A 5 -28.36 -15.53 1.97
N PHE A 6 -28.83 -16.77 1.93
CA PHE A 6 -28.15 -17.95 1.39
C PHE A 6 -27.86 -17.87 -0.12
N LYS A 7 -28.33 -16.82 -0.81
CA LYS A 7 -28.15 -16.61 -2.26
C LYS A 7 -27.17 -15.48 -2.60
N THR A 8 -26.52 -14.87 -1.63
CA THR A 8 -25.57 -13.76 -1.86
C THR A 8 -24.12 -14.25 -1.94
N VAL A 9 -23.25 -13.51 -2.63
CA VAL A 9 -21.80 -13.81 -2.63
C VAL A 9 -21.24 -13.83 -1.21
N GLN A 10 -21.66 -12.90 -0.35
CA GLN A 10 -21.27 -12.85 1.06
C GLN A 10 -21.63 -14.14 1.80
N GLY A 11 -22.84 -14.68 1.62
CA GLY A 11 -23.27 -15.95 2.21
C GLY A 11 -22.45 -17.14 1.69
N ILE A 12 -22.08 -17.15 0.41
CA ILE A 12 -21.20 -18.17 -0.17
C ILE A 12 -19.81 -18.11 0.49
N LEU A 13 -19.19 -16.93 0.55
CA LEU A 13 -17.86 -16.76 1.14
C LEU A 13 -17.84 -17.14 2.63
N ALA A 14 -18.89 -16.81 3.39
CA ALA A 14 -19.00 -17.17 4.80
C ALA A 14 -19.02 -18.69 5.03
N ARG A 15 -19.82 -19.43 4.26
CA ARG A 15 -19.85 -20.90 4.34
C ARG A 15 -18.55 -21.52 3.83
N TRP A 16 -17.95 -20.92 2.80
CA TRP A 16 -16.65 -21.36 2.32
C TRP A 16 -15.53 -21.16 3.34
N ALA A 17 -15.58 -20.06 4.11
CA ALA A 17 -14.72 -19.85 5.26
C ALA A 17 -14.97 -20.86 6.40
N ALA A 18 -16.17 -21.44 6.49
CA ALA A 18 -16.49 -22.53 7.42
C ALA A 18 -16.08 -23.92 6.91
N GLY A 19 -15.65 -24.04 5.64
CA GLY A 19 -15.16 -25.28 5.02
C GLY A 19 -16.13 -25.92 4.03
N GLU A 20 -17.30 -25.33 3.78
CA GLU A 20 -18.24 -25.81 2.77
C GLU A 20 -17.78 -25.41 1.37
N LYS A 21 -17.76 -26.35 0.42
CA LYS A 21 -17.40 -26.03 -0.97
C LYS A 21 -18.60 -25.41 -1.70
N PRO A 22 -18.42 -24.31 -2.47
CA PRO A 22 -19.49 -23.78 -3.30
C PRO A 22 -20.04 -24.82 -4.28
N ALA A 23 -21.37 -24.89 -4.38
CA ALA A 23 -22.04 -25.70 -5.40
C ALA A 23 -21.86 -25.12 -6.81
N ALA A 24 -22.11 -25.90 -7.86
CA ALA A 24 -21.92 -25.44 -9.25
C ALA A 24 -22.74 -24.17 -9.61
N ALA A 25 -23.93 -24.01 -9.03
CA ALA A 25 -24.74 -22.80 -9.23
C ALA A 25 -24.15 -21.57 -8.52
N GLU A 26 -23.52 -21.77 -7.36
CA GLU A 26 -22.86 -20.73 -6.57
C GLU A 26 -21.54 -20.31 -7.21
N GLN A 27 -20.81 -21.27 -7.79
CA GLN A 27 -19.62 -20.99 -8.60
C GLN A 27 -19.96 -20.06 -9.78
N ARG A 28 -21.04 -20.36 -10.52
CA ARG A 28 -21.53 -19.47 -11.60
C ARG A 28 -21.95 -18.08 -11.10
N LEU A 29 -22.51 -18.01 -9.89
CA LEU A 29 -22.82 -16.71 -9.28
C LEU A 29 -21.55 -15.91 -8.95
N LEU A 30 -20.51 -16.56 -8.42
CA LEU A 30 -19.21 -15.91 -8.18
C LEU A 30 -18.58 -15.40 -9.48
N GLU A 31 -18.61 -16.20 -10.55
CA GLU A 31 -18.12 -15.83 -11.88
C GLU A 31 -18.89 -14.62 -12.44
N THR A 32 -20.23 -14.64 -12.33
CA THR A 32 -21.09 -13.53 -12.79
C THR A 32 -20.82 -12.26 -11.99
N ALA A 33 -20.67 -12.38 -10.66
CA ALA A 33 -20.38 -11.24 -9.78
C ALA A 33 -19.02 -10.59 -10.09
N TRP A 34 -18.02 -11.39 -10.45
CA TRP A 34 -16.73 -10.89 -10.92
C TRP A 34 -16.86 -10.07 -12.20
N LEU A 35 -17.62 -10.56 -13.19
CA LEU A 35 -17.81 -9.86 -14.47
C LEU A 35 -18.74 -8.63 -14.36
N ALA A 36 -19.58 -8.56 -13.33
CA ALA A 36 -20.45 -7.42 -13.09
C ALA A 36 -19.69 -6.15 -12.67
N ASP A 37 -18.53 -6.29 -12.01
CA ASP A 37 -17.60 -5.19 -11.74
C ASP A 37 -16.53 -5.12 -12.84
N ALA A 38 -16.90 -4.51 -13.98
CA ALA A 38 -16.05 -4.48 -15.16
C ALA A 38 -14.67 -3.82 -14.94
N PRO A 39 -14.54 -2.67 -14.23
CA PRO A 39 -13.23 -2.11 -13.90
C PRO A 39 -12.33 -3.07 -13.12
N ARG A 40 -12.88 -3.75 -12.09
CA ARG A 40 -12.14 -4.73 -11.30
C ARG A 40 -11.76 -5.96 -12.13
N ALA A 41 -12.70 -6.47 -12.93
CA ALA A 41 -12.45 -7.60 -13.81
C ALA A 41 -11.27 -7.30 -14.75
N ARG A 42 -11.28 -6.15 -15.44
CA ARG A 42 -10.18 -5.72 -16.30
C ARG A 42 -8.86 -5.55 -15.54
N ALA A 43 -8.89 -4.99 -14.33
CA ALA A 43 -7.71 -4.82 -13.51
C ALA A 43 -6.98 -6.14 -13.23
N PHE A 44 -7.73 -7.22 -13.03
CA PHE A 44 -7.20 -8.56 -12.83
C PHE A 44 -7.14 -9.42 -14.10
N GLY A 45 -7.42 -8.85 -15.28
CA GLY A 45 -7.41 -9.57 -16.55
C GLY A 45 -8.45 -10.67 -16.64
N LEU A 46 -9.60 -10.49 -15.97
CA LEU A 46 -10.75 -11.38 -16.01
C LEU A 46 -11.67 -10.97 -17.15
N GLU A 47 -12.04 -11.96 -17.97
CA GLU A 47 -12.97 -11.79 -19.09
C GLU A 47 -13.81 -13.05 -19.25
N PRO A 48 -14.95 -13.02 -19.99
CA PRO A 48 -15.82 -14.19 -20.14
C PRO A 48 -15.10 -15.45 -20.62
N GLY A 49 -14.04 -15.33 -21.43
CA GLY A 49 -13.27 -16.46 -21.96
C GLY A 49 -12.37 -17.15 -20.94
N ASN A 50 -12.01 -16.50 -19.82
CA ASN A 50 -11.08 -17.06 -18.83
C ASN A 50 -11.63 -17.08 -17.39
N ILE A 51 -12.83 -16.54 -17.17
CA ILE A 51 -13.41 -16.32 -15.83
C ILE A 51 -13.51 -17.61 -15.02
N GLN A 52 -13.96 -18.70 -15.64
CA GLN A 52 -14.14 -19.98 -14.96
C GLN A 52 -12.80 -20.47 -14.37
N THR A 53 -11.77 -20.61 -15.21
CA THR A 53 -10.44 -21.07 -14.78
C THR A 53 -9.81 -20.13 -13.74
N ARG A 54 -10.01 -18.82 -13.87
CA ARG A 54 -9.48 -17.83 -12.93
C ARG A 54 -10.16 -17.92 -11.56
N VAL A 55 -11.49 -18.02 -11.53
CA VAL A 55 -12.26 -18.13 -10.27
C VAL A 55 -12.03 -19.49 -9.60
N GLU A 56 -11.90 -20.57 -10.38
CA GLU A 56 -11.46 -21.87 -9.86
C GLU A 56 -10.09 -21.77 -9.18
N ARG A 57 -9.11 -21.12 -9.83
CA ARG A 57 -7.80 -20.87 -9.23
C ARG A 57 -7.87 -20.05 -7.95
N TYR A 58 -8.69 -18.99 -7.90
CA TYR A 58 -8.89 -18.21 -6.68
C TYR A 58 -9.49 -19.07 -5.57
N GLY A 59 -10.40 -19.98 -5.91
CA GLY A 59 -10.95 -20.95 -4.98
C GLY A 59 -9.95 -21.95 -4.43
N GLU A 60 -9.03 -22.45 -5.26
CA GLU A 60 -7.93 -23.30 -4.80
C GLU A 60 -7.04 -22.57 -3.78
N VAL A 61 -6.66 -21.33 -4.07
CA VAL A 61 -5.85 -20.51 -3.17
C VAL A 61 -6.61 -20.27 -1.87
N TRP A 62 -7.89 -19.90 -1.94
CA TRP A 62 -8.77 -19.71 -0.78
C TRP A 62 -8.74 -20.92 0.15
N VAL A 63 -8.98 -22.12 -0.39
CA VAL A 63 -9.01 -23.36 0.40
C VAL A 63 -7.65 -23.62 1.06
N ARG A 64 -6.56 -23.46 0.31
CA ARG A 64 -5.20 -23.70 0.81
C ARG A 64 -4.75 -22.67 1.85
N SER A 65 -5.21 -21.43 1.75
CA SER A 65 -4.75 -20.33 2.60
C SER A 65 -5.64 -20.05 3.81
N ARG A 66 -6.87 -20.59 3.86
CA ARG A 66 -7.89 -20.27 4.86
C ARG A 66 -7.39 -20.27 6.31
N LEU A 67 -6.71 -21.34 6.73
CA LEU A 67 -6.20 -21.45 8.10
C LEU A 67 -5.07 -20.46 8.36
N ALA A 68 -4.08 -20.40 7.47
CA ALA A 68 -2.94 -19.49 7.61
C ALA A 68 -3.36 -18.01 7.65
N ILE A 69 -4.43 -17.66 6.95
CA ILE A 69 -5.01 -16.31 6.93
C ILE A 69 -5.86 -16.04 8.18
N ALA A 70 -6.60 -17.03 8.69
CA ALA A 70 -7.30 -16.89 9.97
C ALA A 70 -6.32 -16.68 11.13
N ASP A 71 -5.21 -17.43 11.16
CA ASP A 71 -4.14 -17.26 12.15
C ASP A 71 -3.51 -15.86 12.07
N LEU A 72 -3.23 -15.39 10.84
CA LEU A 72 -2.70 -14.05 10.62
C LEU A 72 -3.69 -12.97 11.07
N ALA A 73 -4.99 -13.13 10.78
CA ALA A 73 -6.02 -12.19 11.21
C ALA A 73 -6.07 -12.07 12.75
N ALA A 74 -5.90 -13.18 13.47
CA ALA A 74 -5.78 -13.18 14.93
C ALA A 74 -4.52 -12.45 15.39
N GLN A 75 -3.36 -12.70 14.76
CA GLN A 75 -2.10 -12.01 15.07
C GLN A 75 -2.17 -10.49 14.84
N LEU A 76 -2.91 -10.06 13.81
CA LEU A 76 -3.13 -8.67 13.47
C LEU A 76 -4.29 -8.03 14.26
N ASN A 77 -4.91 -8.75 15.19
CA ASN A 77 -6.06 -8.30 15.98
C ASN A 77 -7.23 -7.77 15.12
N LEU A 78 -7.50 -8.44 13.99
CA LEU A 78 -8.67 -8.13 13.18
C LEU A 78 -9.92 -8.69 13.86
N ALA A 79 -10.95 -7.86 14.02
CA ALA A 79 -12.21 -8.27 14.67
C ALA A 79 -12.91 -9.43 13.94
N ALA A 80 -12.77 -9.47 12.61
CA ALA A 80 -13.19 -10.57 11.76
C ALA A 80 -12.32 -10.61 10.50
N LEU A 81 -12.23 -11.79 9.86
CA LEU A 81 -11.57 -11.90 8.58
C LEU A 81 -12.41 -11.19 7.49
N PRO A 82 -11.86 -10.21 6.76
CA PRO A 82 -12.62 -9.50 5.73
C PRO A 82 -12.72 -10.37 4.47
N LEU A 83 -13.69 -11.28 4.47
CA LEU A 83 -13.86 -12.31 3.42
C LEU A 83 -13.97 -11.74 2.01
N GLU A 84 -14.69 -10.64 1.84
CA GLU A 84 -14.81 -9.97 0.54
C GLU A 84 -13.49 -9.36 0.09
N THR A 85 -12.73 -8.73 0.99
CA THR A 85 -11.39 -8.23 0.68
C THR A 85 -10.44 -9.36 0.32
N LEU A 86 -10.50 -10.48 1.05
CA LEU A 86 -9.71 -11.66 0.74
C LEU A 86 -10.03 -12.18 -0.68
N TRP A 87 -11.32 -12.27 -1.01
CA TRP A 87 -11.81 -12.81 -2.27
C TRP A 87 -11.56 -11.87 -3.46
N TYR A 88 -11.92 -10.59 -3.33
CA TYR A 88 -11.92 -9.64 -4.45
C TYR A 88 -10.64 -8.82 -4.60
N LEU A 89 -9.72 -8.88 -3.62
CA LEU A 89 -8.47 -8.12 -3.66
C LEU A 89 -7.25 -9.00 -3.37
N TRP A 90 -7.14 -9.57 -2.17
CA TRP A 90 -5.88 -10.18 -1.73
C TRP A 90 -5.48 -11.45 -2.49
N ILE A 91 -6.41 -12.39 -2.70
CA ILE A 91 -6.14 -13.61 -3.48
C ILE A 91 -5.85 -13.30 -4.96
N PRO A 92 -6.67 -12.49 -5.67
CA PRO A 92 -6.38 -12.08 -7.03
C PRO A 92 -5.00 -11.44 -7.16
N LEU A 93 -4.61 -10.58 -6.22
CA LEU A 93 -3.30 -9.96 -6.20
C LEU A 93 -2.16 -10.96 -6.01
N ALA A 94 -2.28 -11.88 -5.04
CA ALA A 94 -1.28 -12.93 -4.86
C ALA A 94 -1.12 -13.79 -6.14
N CYS A 95 -2.23 -14.08 -6.83
CA CYS A 95 -2.20 -14.80 -8.11
C CYS A 95 -1.52 -14.01 -9.23
N GLN A 96 -1.75 -12.70 -9.32
CA GLN A 96 -1.09 -11.83 -10.29
C GLN A 96 0.41 -11.73 -10.00
N LEU A 97 0.81 -11.58 -8.73
CA LEU A 97 2.21 -11.53 -8.33
C LEU A 97 2.95 -12.84 -8.61
N GLN A 98 2.34 -14.00 -8.32
CA GLN A 98 2.89 -15.29 -8.70
C GLN A 98 3.04 -15.41 -10.22
N SER A 99 2.04 -14.97 -10.99
CA SER A 99 2.10 -15.01 -12.46
C SER A 99 3.21 -14.11 -13.00
N LEU A 100 3.37 -12.89 -12.46
CA LEU A 100 4.44 -11.97 -12.80
C LEU A 100 5.81 -12.60 -12.52
N ARG A 101 5.98 -13.20 -11.34
CA ARG A 101 7.21 -13.88 -10.94
C ARG A 101 7.53 -15.06 -11.85
N GLN A 102 6.56 -15.89 -12.21
CA GLN A 102 6.75 -17.03 -13.12
C GLN A 102 7.15 -16.61 -14.54
N GLY A 103 6.76 -15.39 -14.96
CA GLY A 103 7.17 -14.79 -16.23
C GLY A 103 8.53 -14.09 -16.20
N CYS A 104 9.24 -14.09 -15.07
CA CYS A 104 10.53 -13.42 -14.89
C CYS A 104 11.59 -14.39 -14.38
N ASP A 105 12.81 -14.33 -14.91
CA ASP A 105 13.93 -15.20 -14.47
C ASP A 105 14.59 -14.73 -13.16
N ARG A 106 14.07 -13.66 -12.56
CA ARG A 106 14.61 -13.05 -11.35
C ARG A 106 13.51 -12.71 -10.35
N PRO A 107 13.86 -12.40 -9.09
CA PRO A 107 12.90 -11.83 -8.16
C PRO A 107 12.27 -10.55 -8.70
N VAL A 108 10.96 -10.41 -8.47
CA VAL A 108 10.16 -9.26 -8.94
C VAL A 108 9.91 -8.28 -7.80
N VAL A 109 9.88 -6.99 -8.11
CA VAL A 109 9.65 -5.92 -7.14
C VAL A 109 8.28 -5.30 -7.37
N GLN A 110 7.34 -5.60 -6.45
CA GLN A 110 6.03 -4.96 -6.40
C GLN A 110 6.10 -3.72 -5.52
N GLY A 111 5.95 -2.55 -6.13
CA GLY A 111 5.77 -1.28 -5.43
C GLY A 111 4.37 -1.17 -4.83
N ILE A 112 4.26 -0.70 -3.59
CA ILE A 112 2.98 -0.42 -2.93
C ILE A 112 3.02 1.00 -2.37
N LEU A 113 2.31 1.90 -3.04
CA LEU A 113 2.08 3.25 -2.56
C LEU A 113 0.82 3.29 -1.69
N GLY A 114 0.88 4.06 -0.62
CA GLY A 114 -0.29 4.41 0.17
C GLY A 114 0.08 5.31 1.33
N GLY A 115 -0.73 6.32 1.62
CA GLY A 115 -0.49 7.23 2.76
C GLY A 115 -0.41 6.53 4.11
N GLN A 116 -0.12 7.28 5.18
CA GLN A 116 -0.17 6.74 6.53
C GLN A 116 -1.58 6.19 6.85
N GLY A 117 -1.65 5.04 7.52
CA GLY A 117 -2.92 4.42 7.91
C GLY A 117 -3.57 3.53 6.85
N THR A 118 -3.26 3.69 5.55
CA THR A 118 -3.91 2.97 4.43
C THR A 118 -3.86 1.43 4.43
N GLY A 119 -3.14 0.80 5.36
CA GLY A 119 -3.12 -0.67 5.50
C GLY A 119 -2.00 -1.40 4.73
N LYS A 120 -1.00 -0.70 4.20
CA LYS A 120 0.15 -1.30 3.47
C LYS A 120 0.82 -2.47 4.23
N THR A 121 1.10 -2.30 5.53
CA THR A 121 1.73 -3.35 6.35
C THR A 121 0.84 -4.59 6.47
N THR A 122 -0.47 -4.39 6.66
CA THR A 122 -1.46 -5.49 6.69
C THR A 122 -1.50 -6.21 5.34
N LEU A 123 -1.56 -5.45 4.23
CA LEU A 123 -1.54 -6.01 2.88
C LEU A 123 -0.26 -6.82 2.64
N GLY A 124 0.91 -6.27 3.01
CA GLY A 124 2.20 -6.95 2.87
C GLY A 124 2.27 -8.26 3.64
N ALA A 125 1.77 -8.29 4.88
CA ALA A 125 1.70 -9.50 5.68
C ALA A 125 0.77 -10.56 5.07
N VAL A 126 -0.40 -10.15 4.59
CA VAL A 126 -1.36 -11.05 3.94
C VAL A 126 -0.80 -11.62 2.65
N LEU A 127 -0.27 -10.77 1.76
CA LEU A 127 0.31 -11.21 0.49
C LEU A 127 1.48 -12.17 0.72
N THR A 128 2.34 -11.89 1.69
CA THR A 128 3.43 -12.78 2.08
C THR A 128 2.91 -14.16 2.47
N ARG A 129 1.83 -14.22 3.24
CA ARG A 129 1.21 -15.48 3.66
C ARG A 129 0.56 -16.24 2.50
N LEU A 130 -0.15 -15.55 1.62
CA LEU A 130 -0.78 -16.14 0.44
C LEU A 130 0.27 -16.71 -0.53
N LEU A 131 1.31 -15.94 -0.83
CA LEU A 131 2.40 -16.34 -1.71
C LEU A 131 3.16 -17.56 -1.15
N ALA A 132 3.43 -17.58 0.16
CA ALA A 132 4.05 -18.73 0.81
C ALA A 132 3.21 -20.02 0.67
N VAL A 133 1.88 -19.93 0.83
CA VAL A 133 0.95 -21.05 0.61
C VAL A 133 1.01 -21.53 -0.84
N MET A 134 1.23 -20.61 -1.79
CA MET A 134 1.32 -20.90 -3.22
C MET A 134 2.72 -21.37 -3.67
N GLY A 135 3.70 -21.37 -2.77
CA GLY A 135 5.07 -21.87 -3.00
C GLY A 135 6.14 -20.80 -3.19
N ASP A 136 5.79 -19.51 -3.14
CA ASP A 136 6.70 -18.40 -3.42
C ASP A 136 7.26 -17.73 -2.15
N ARG A 137 8.55 -17.37 -2.21
CA ARG A 137 9.32 -16.50 -1.31
C ARG A 137 8.93 -15.03 -1.36
N ALA A 138 8.16 -14.46 -0.43
CA ALA A 138 7.98 -13.00 -0.37
C ALA A 138 8.75 -12.36 0.78
N VAL A 139 9.35 -11.19 0.54
CA VAL A 139 9.97 -10.33 1.57
C VAL A 139 9.44 -8.91 1.49
N SER A 140 9.31 -8.24 2.63
CA SER A 140 8.84 -6.86 2.73
C SER A 140 10.01 -5.91 3.00
N LEU A 141 10.11 -4.88 2.17
CA LEU A 141 11.00 -3.74 2.37
C LEU A 141 10.14 -2.49 2.53
N SER A 142 10.29 -1.77 3.65
CA SER A 142 9.65 -0.47 3.81
C SER A 142 10.58 0.63 3.31
N LEU A 143 10.05 1.67 2.69
CA LEU A 143 10.79 2.91 2.46
C LEU A 143 11.32 3.49 3.78
N ASP A 144 10.57 3.31 4.88
CA ASP A 144 11.00 3.74 6.21
C ASP A 144 12.24 2.97 6.71
N ASP A 145 12.48 1.75 6.24
CA ASP A 145 13.71 1.01 6.57
C ASP A 145 14.96 1.65 5.97
N LEU A 146 14.76 2.53 4.97
CA LEU A 146 15.80 3.25 4.26
C LEU A 146 16.02 4.66 4.83
N TYR A 147 15.48 5.01 5.99
CA TYR A 147 15.82 6.30 6.60
C TYR A 147 17.34 6.46 6.78
N LYS A 148 17.82 7.68 6.59
CA LYS A 148 19.17 8.08 6.99
C LYS A 148 19.38 7.82 8.48
N THR A 149 20.62 7.49 8.85
CA THR A 149 21.00 7.32 10.27
C THR A 149 20.70 8.57 11.08
N TYR A 150 20.64 8.44 12.41
CA TYR A 150 20.43 9.57 13.29
C TYR A 150 21.45 10.69 13.02
N ALA A 151 22.74 10.35 12.94
CA ALA A 151 23.82 11.32 12.69
C ALA A 151 23.66 12.06 11.35
N GLU A 152 23.35 11.35 10.27
CA GLU A 152 23.11 11.96 8.95
C GLU A 152 21.89 12.89 8.97
N ARG A 153 20.83 12.54 9.72
CA ARG A 153 19.65 13.39 9.86
C ARG A 153 19.92 14.64 10.69
N GLN A 154 20.77 14.58 11.72
CA GLN A 154 21.20 15.77 12.45
C GLN A 154 21.97 16.73 11.54
N ALA A 155 22.88 16.21 10.69
CA ALA A 155 23.58 17.01 9.71
C ALA A 155 22.61 17.60 8.66
N LEU A 156 21.64 16.81 8.20
CA LEU A 156 20.60 17.25 7.28
C LEU A 156 19.75 18.39 7.85
N GLN A 157 19.39 18.31 9.13
CA GLN A 157 18.61 19.34 9.81
C GLN A 157 19.41 20.65 9.99
N GLN A 158 20.72 20.58 10.13
CA GLN A 158 21.58 21.77 10.12
C GLN A 158 21.60 22.46 8.75
N GLN A 159 21.56 21.68 7.67
CA GLN A 159 21.54 22.19 6.30
C GLN A 159 20.16 22.72 5.88
N ASP A 160 19.09 22.03 6.28
CA ASP A 160 17.70 22.41 6.00
C ASP A 160 16.85 22.21 7.26
N PRO A 161 16.73 23.24 8.12
CA PRO A 161 15.97 23.17 9.38
C PRO A 161 14.49 22.85 9.21
N ARG A 162 13.95 22.96 7.98
CA ARG A 162 12.55 22.63 7.68
C ARG A 162 12.30 21.12 7.79
N LEU A 163 13.32 20.29 7.56
CA LEU A 163 13.26 18.82 7.68
C LEU A 163 13.32 18.37 9.14
N ARG A 164 12.26 18.72 9.89
CA ARG A 164 12.12 18.48 11.33
C ARG A 164 11.98 17.00 11.69
N TRP A 165 11.33 16.23 10.81
CA TRP A 165 11.09 14.80 11.02
C TRP A 165 11.60 13.97 9.85
N ARG A 166 11.96 12.72 10.16
CA ARG A 166 12.11 11.67 9.15
C ARG A 166 10.77 11.50 8.42
N GLY A 167 10.81 11.34 7.10
CA GLY A 167 9.59 11.14 6.31
C GLY A 167 9.64 11.76 4.92
N PRO A 168 9.80 13.09 4.79
CA PRO A 168 9.84 13.76 3.50
C PRO A 168 10.98 13.29 2.57
N PRO A 169 10.87 13.55 1.26
CA PRO A 169 11.96 13.35 0.32
C PRO A 169 13.28 13.97 0.81
N GLY A 170 14.37 13.25 0.61
CA GLY A 170 15.71 13.60 1.09
C GLY A 170 16.04 13.09 2.49
N THR A 171 15.10 12.49 3.22
CA THR A 171 15.38 11.90 4.55
C THR A 171 15.79 10.42 4.52
N HIS A 172 15.91 9.83 3.32
CA HIS A 172 16.27 8.42 3.11
C HIS A 172 17.68 8.26 2.51
N ASP A 173 18.33 7.13 2.79
CA ASP A 173 19.54 6.65 2.15
C ASP A 173 19.17 5.91 0.85
N VAL A 174 19.02 6.69 -0.22
CA VAL A 174 18.65 6.17 -1.55
C VAL A 174 19.69 5.18 -2.07
N ALA A 175 20.98 5.44 -1.81
CA ALA A 175 22.07 4.57 -2.26
C ALA A 175 21.99 3.18 -1.61
N LEU A 176 21.65 3.10 -0.32
CA LEU A 176 21.36 1.83 0.36
C LEU A 176 20.16 1.12 -0.26
N GLY A 177 19.08 1.84 -0.55
CA GLY A 177 17.91 1.30 -1.22
C GLY A 177 18.24 0.67 -2.58
N LEU A 178 19.02 1.39 -3.41
CA LEU A 178 19.46 0.91 -4.72
C LEU A 178 20.29 -0.35 -4.63
N ARG A 179 21.33 -0.36 -3.78
CA ARG A 179 22.16 -1.56 -3.57
C ARG A 179 21.34 -2.77 -3.10
N THR A 180 20.38 -2.53 -2.21
CA THR A 180 19.50 -3.58 -1.66
C THR A 180 18.60 -4.15 -2.75
N LEU A 181 17.89 -3.30 -3.49
CA LEU A 181 16.98 -3.74 -4.56
C LEU A 181 17.73 -4.40 -5.71
N ASP A 182 18.91 -3.88 -6.09
CA ASP A 182 19.72 -4.46 -7.15
C ASP A 182 20.24 -5.86 -6.76
N ALA A 183 20.69 -6.05 -5.50
CA ALA A 183 21.08 -7.37 -5.00
C ALA A 183 19.92 -8.38 -4.96
N LEU A 184 18.73 -7.94 -4.52
CA LEU A 184 17.51 -8.76 -4.53
C LEU A 184 17.11 -9.16 -5.95
N ARG A 185 17.07 -8.20 -6.89
CA ARG A 185 16.73 -8.44 -8.30
C ARG A 185 17.79 -9.30 -9.00
N ALA A 186 19.04 -9.27 -8.58
CA ALA A 186 20.10 -10.13 -9.11
C ALA A 186 20.09 -11.54 -8.49
N GLY A 187 19.24 -11.81 -7.49
CA GLY A 187 19.23 -13.09 -6.77
C GLY A 187 20.51 -13.35 -5.97
N GLN A 188 21.24 -12.30 -5.57
CA GLN A 188 22.54 -12.39 -4.89
C GLN A 188 22.35 -12.62 -3.38
N PHE A 189 21.84 -13.78 -3.01
CA PHE A 189 21.58 -14.14 -1.62
C PHE A 189 22.81 -14.73 -0.90
N PRO A 190 22.94 -14.55 0.44
CA PRO A 190 22.03 -13.79 1.31
C PRO A 190 22.15 -12.28 1.10
N VAL A 191 21.02 -11.57 1.16
CA VAL A 191 20.96 -10.11 1.09
C VAL A 191 20.73 -9.55 2.49
N ALA A 192 21.52 -8.56 2.89
CA ALA A 192 21.29 -7.78 4.10
C ALA A 192 20.17 -6.76 3.85
N LEU A 193 18.96 -7.06 4.29
CA LEU A 193 17.78 -6.23 4.13
C LEU A 193 17.77 -5.17 5.25
N PRO A 194 17.79 -3.87 4.93
CA PRO A 194 17.88 -2.83 5.94
C PRO A 194 16.64 -2.79 6.82
N ARG A 195 16.83 -2.36 8.07
CA ARG A 195 15.78 -2.17 9.08
C ARG A 195 16.02 -0.87 9.83
N PHE A 196 14.95 -0.22 10.26
CA PHE A 196 15.03 1.02 11.01
C PHE A 196 14.27 0.92 12.35
N ASP A 197 14.94 1.25 13.44
CA ASP A 197 14.32 1.32 14.77
C ASP A 197 13.84 2.74 15.05
N LYS A 198 12.52 2.94 15.00
CA LYS A 198 11.88 4.23 15.27
C LYS A 198 11.96 4.66 16.75
N SER A 199 12.28 3.75 17.66
CA SER A 199 12.35 4.00 19.11
C SER A 199 13.73 4.45 19.60
N ALA A 200 14.79 4.11 18.84
CA ALA A 200 16.15 4.52 19.13
C ALA A 200 16.30 6.05 19.24
N CYS A 201 17.35 6.51 19.92
CA CYS A 201 17.65 7.94 20.09
C CYS A 201 16.44 8.75 20.61
N GLN A 202 15.80 8.27 21.68
CA GLN A 202 14.62 8.91 22.29
C GLN A 202 13.44 9.11 21.32
N GLY A 203 13.20 8.14 20.44
CA GLY A 203 12.12 8.20 19.43
C GLY A 203 12.47 8.97 18.16
N ALA A 204 13.66 9.59 18.09
CA ALA A 204 14.17 10.17 16.85
C ALA A 204 14.41 9.07 15.79
N GLY A 205 14.81 7.88 16.23
CA GLY A 205 15.05 6.67 15.46
C GLY A 205 16.46 6.57 14.86
N ASP A 206 16.92 5.35 14.62
CA ASP A 206 18.20 5.09 13.96
C ASP A 206 18.17 3.75 13.19
N ARG A 207 19.18 3.55 12.34
CA ARG A 207 19.36 2.30 11.59
C ARG A 207 19.55 1.12 12.55
N ALA A 208 18.75 0.08 12.36
CA ALA A 208 18.86 -1.16 13.12
C ALA A 208 19.79 -2.16 12.42
N GLN A 209 20.05 -3.28 13.10
CA GLN A 209 20.74 -4.40 12.46
C GLN A 209 19.91 -4.90 11.26
N PRO A 210 20.53 -5.05 10.07
CA PRO A 210 19.81 -5.55 8.91
C PRO A 210 19.39 -7.01 9.12
N GLU A 211 18.28 -7.37 8.50
CA GLU A 211 17.80 -8.75 8.46
C GLU A 211 18.49 -9.51 7.32
N SER A 212 19.01 -10.71 7.58
CA SER A 212 19.60 -11.54 6.55
C SER A 212 18.54 -12.34 5.80
N VAL A 213 18.29 -11.99 4.53
CA VAL A 213 17.36 -12.71 3.65
C VAL A 213 18.12 -13.76 2.85
N ALA A 214 17.85 -15.03 3.11
CA ALA A 214 18.52 -16.15 2.44
C ALA A 214 17.99 -16.43 1.03
N GLN A 215 16.73 -16.08 0.75
CA GLN A 215 16.13 -16.19 -0.58
C GLN A 215 14.83 -15.38 -0.64
N ALA A 216 14.50 -14.84 -1.81
CA ALA A 216 13.22 -14.22 -2.11
C ALA A 216 12.89 -14.41 -3.60
N ASP A 217 11.61 -14.55 -3.90
CA ASP A 217 11.04 -14.60 -5.24
C ASP A 217 10.28 -13.30 -5.55
N ILE A 218 9.68 -12.68 -4.55
CA ILE A 218 8.91 -11.44 -4.67
C ILE A 218 9.34 -10.47 -3.56
N VAL A 219 9.59 -9.22 -3.92
CA VAL A 219 9.88 -8.13 -3.00
C VAL A 219 8.67 -7.20 -2.97
N LEU A 220 8.06 -7.05 -1.81
CA LEU A 220 7.00 -6.08 -1.55
C LEU A 220 7.67 -4.80 -1.06
N PHE A 221 7.87 -3.82 -1.94
CA PHE A 221 8.49 -2.54 -1.59
C PHE A 221 7.41 -1.49 -1.36
N GLU A 222 7.18 -1.13 -0.10
CA GLU A 222 6.06 -0.27 0.30
C GLU A 222 6.51 1.07 0.88
N GLY A 223 5.69 2.11 0.71
CA GLY A 223 5.94 3.39 1.36
C GLY A 223 4.96 4.49 0.96
N TRP A 224 5.00 5.59 1.68
CA TRP A 224 3.96 6.63 1.56
C TRP A 224 4.05 7.48 0.29
N PHE A 225 5.20 7.46 -0.39
CA PHE A 225 5.41 8.05 -1.71
C PHE A 225 6.16 7.14 -2.70
N VAL A 226 6.10 5.81 -2.50
CA VAL A 226 6.76 4.86 -3.41
C VAL A 226 6.24 5.01 -4.84
N GLY A 227 7.11 5.30 -5.78
CA GLY A 227 6.74 5.49 -7.19
C GLY A 227 6.19 6.87 -7.55
N VAL A 228 6.04 7.81 -6.59
CA VAL A 228 5.66 9.19 -6.90
C VAL A 228 6.76 9.88 -7.69
N ARG A 229 6.38 10.59 -8.75
CA ARG A 229 7.30 11.34 -9.62
C ARG A 229 7.16 12.86 -9.37
N PRO A 230 8.23 13.64 -9.59
CA PRO A 230 8.17 15.10 -9.48
C PRO A 230 7.12 15.70 -10.42
N LEU A 231 6.49 16.78 -9.96
CA LEU A 231 5.59 17.63 -10.72
C LEU A 231 6.35 18.83 -11.33
N ASP A 232 5.73 19.47 -12.29
CA ASP A 232 6.23 20.73 -12.84
C ASP A 232 6.19 21.85 -11.78
N SER A 233 7.09 22.83 -11.90
CA SER A 233 7.23 23.90 -10.90
C SER A 233 5.97 24.75 -10.71
N GLY A 234 5.10 24.81 -11.75
CA GLY A 234 3.82 25.52 -11.74
C GLY A 234 2.68 24.78 -11.04
N SER A 235 2.84 23.49 -10.71
CA SER A 235 1.76 22.68 -10.10
C SER A 235 1.41 23.08 -8.66
N PHE A 236 2.16 24.01 -8.06
CA PHE A 236 1.97 24.49 -6.69
C PHE A 236 1.24 25.85 -6.63
N ASP A 237 0.70 26.33 -7.75
CA ASP A 237 0.02 27.63 -7.85
C ASP A 237 -1.31 27.51 -8.63
N PRO A 238 -2.49 27.49 -7.99
CA PRO A 238 -2.69 27.49 -6.53
C PRO A 238 -2.37 26.12 -5.90
N ALA A 239 -1.82 26.14 -4.68
CA ALA A 239 -1.64 24.93 -3.88
C ALA A 239 -2.83 24.68 -2.95
N PRO A 240 -3.16 23.40 -2.67
CA PRO A 240 -4.16 23.01 -1.70
C PRO A 240 -3.70 23.27 -0.25
N PHE A 241 -4.64 23.53 0.67
CA PHE A 241 -4.33 23.63 2.11
C PHE A 241 -3.73 22.29 2.60
N PRO A 242 -2.63 22.29 3.38
CA PRO A 242 -2.15 23.39 4.21
C PRO A 242 -0.96 24.15 3.62
N ILE A 243 -0.81 24.18 2.29
CA ILE A 243 0.21 24.97 1.60
C ILE A 243 -0.37 26.36 1.28
N GLU A 244 -0.29 27.26 2.25
CA GLU A 244 -0.95 28.58 2.16
C GLU A 244 0.05 29.71 1.95
N THR A 245 1.20 29.64 2.62
CA THR A 245 2.23 30.68 2.58
C THR A 245 3.27 30.43 1.50
N GLU A 246 4.04 31.46 1.14
CA GLU A 246 5.19 31.25 0.23
C GLU A 246 6.25 30.35 0.86
N ALA A 247 6.40 30.37 2.19
CA ALA A 247 7.30 29.45 2.88
C ALA A 247 6.84 27.98 2.73
N ASP A 248 5.53 27.72 2.79
CA ASP A 248 4.98 26.38 2.56
C ASP A 248 5.19 25.94 1.10
N ARG A 249 4.93 26.84 0.13
CA ARG A 249 5.17 26.54 -1.30
C ARG A 249 6.64 26.30 -1.58
N ALA A 250 7.55 27.09 -1.02
CA ALA A 250 8.98 26.88 -1.15
C ALA A 250 9.44 25.56 -0.51
N PHE A 251 8.80 25.13 0.58
CA PHE A 251 9.04 23.81 1.15
C PHE A 251 8.54 22.70 0.23
N ALA A 252 7.30 22.79 -0.28
CA ALA A 252 6.72 21.81 -1.20
C ALA A 252 7.54 21.68 -2.49
N ARG A 253 7.96 22.79 -3.11
CA ARG A 253 8.84 22.81 -4.29
C ARG A 253 10.19 22.14 -4.00
N ALA A 254 10.82 22.43 -2.87
CA ALA A 254 12.07 21.79 -2.48
C ALA A 254 11.92 20.28 -2.25
N MET A 255 10.80 19.82 -1.69
CA MET A 255 10.52 18.39 -1.52
C MET A 255 10.27 17.70 -2.87
N ASN A 256 9.59 18.39 -3.79
CA ASN A 256 9.38 17.94 -5.16
C ASN A 256 10.70 17.81 -5.94
N GLU A 257 11.64 18.76 -5.77
CA GLU A 257 12.99 18.65 -6.36
C GLU A 257 13.75 17.44 -5.81
N ARG A 258 13.77 17.28 -4.47
CA ARG A 258 14.40 16.12 -3.81
C ARG A 258 13.77 14.78 -4.19
N LEU A 259 12.49 14.77 -4.58
CA LEU A 259 11.83 13.57 -5.08
C LEU A 259 12.51 13.03 -6.35
N GLY A 260 13.18 13.88 -7.12
CA GLY A 260 14.00 13.48 -8.27
C GLY A 260 15.10 12.48 -7.91
N GLU A 261 15.66 12.55 -6.69
CA GLU A 261 16.67 11.61 -6.20
C GLU A 261 16.13 10.17 -6.09
N TYR A 262 14.81 9.98 -5.98
CA TYR A 262 14.18 8.69 -5.78
C TYR A 262 13.81 7.99 -7.09
N LEU A 263 13.82 8.70 -8.22
CA LEU A 263 13.48 8.12 -9.53
C LEU A 263 14.26 6.83 -9.81
N PRO A 264 15.58 6.73 -9.55
CA PRO A 264 16.31 5.49 -9.74
C PRO A 264 15.78 4.29 -8.95
N LEU A 265 15.21 4.51 -7.75
CA LEU A 265 14.53 3.44 -6.97
C LEU A 265 13.25 3.01 -7.65
N TRP A 266 12.48 3.96 -8.19
CA TRP A 266 11.23 3.66 -8.88
C TRP A 266 11.45 2.87 -10.17
N GLU A 267 12.59 3.09 -10.85
CA GLU A 267 12.99 2.27 -12.01
C GLU A 267 13.40 0.82 -11.64
N ARG A 268 13.42 0.45 -10.35
CA ARG A 268 13.57 -0.94 -9.90
C ARG A 268 12.23 -1.65 -9.71
N LEU A 269 11.11 -0.92 -9.72
CA LEU A 269 9.78 -1.51 -9.62
C LEU A 269 9.42 -2.23 -10.91
N ASP A 270 8.93 -3.45 -10.82
CA ASP A 270 8.34 -4.16 -11.95
C ASP A 270 6.88 -3.76 -12.15
N GLN A 271 6.18 -3.50 -11.04
CA GLN A 271 4.80 -3.02 -11.00
C GLN A 271 4.58 -2.10 -9.81
N LEU A 272 3.55 -1.24 -9.89
CA LEU A 272 3.14 -0.35 -8.82
C LEU A 272 1.64 -0.45 -8.58
N MET A 273 1.29 -0.60 -7.30
CA MET A 273 -0.08 -0.47 -6.80
C MET A 273 -0.21 0.78 -5.96
N VAL A 274 -1.35 1.45 -6.07
CA VAL A 274 -1.71 2.61 -5.26
C VAL A 274 -2.92 2.29 -4.40
N LEU A 275 -2.76 2.35 -3.09
CA LEU A 275 -3.86 2.41 -2.12
C LEU A 275 -4.30 3.87 -2.00
N LEU A 276 -5.36 4.22 -2.73
CA LEU A 276 -5.89 5.58 -2.82
C LEU A 276 -7.03 5.77 -1.81
N PRO A 277 -6.87 6.57 -0.75
CA PRO A 277 -8.01 6.90 0.08
C PRO A 277 -9.06 7.68 -0.73
N GLN A 278 -10.35 7.40 -0.52
CA GLN A 278 -11.43 8.22 -1.11
C GLN A 278 -11.33 9.68 -0.67
N ASP A 279 -10.77 9.92 0.51
CA ASP A 279 -10.42 11.22 1.03
C ASP A 279 -9.09 11.14 1.81
N TYR A 280 -8.05 11.84 1.34
CA TYR A 280 -6.74 11.87 2.00
C TYR A 280 -6.81 12.37 3.47
N ARG A 281 -7.85 13.12 3.84
CA ARG A 281 -8.08 13.60 5.21
C ARG A 281 -8.34 12.47 6.21
N PHE A 282 -8.72 11.28 5.75
CA PHE A 282 -8.80 10.09 6.59
C PHE A 282 -7.44 9.77 7.26
N SER A 283 -6.31 10.23 6.71
CA SER A 283 -5.02 10.08 7.38
C SER A 283 -4.93 10.75 8.76
N VAL A 284 -5.68 11.83 9.01
CA VAL A 284 -5.81 12.43 10.35
C VAL A 284 -6.56 11.47 11.28
N GLN A 285 -7.74 11.00 10.85
CA GLN A 285 -8.55 10.04 11.61
C GLN A 285 -7.76 8.77 11.94
N TRP A 286 -7.12 8.15 10.94
CA TRP A 286 -6.34 6.93 11.14
C TRP A 286 -5.13 7.15 12.05
N ARG A 287 -4.54 8.34 12.02
CA ARG A 287 -3.47 8.68 12.97
C ARG A 287 -4.00 8.80 14.38
N GLN A 288 -5.16 9.44 14.58
CA GLN A 288 -5.83 9.51 15.88
C GLN A 288 -6.14 8.11 16.43
N GLU A 289 -6.72 7.23 15.61
CA GLU A 289 -7.00 5.84 15.99
C GLU A 289 -5.72 5.08 16.40
N ALA A 290 -4.62 5.28 15.68
CA ALA A 290 -3.33 4.66 16.01
C ALA A 290 -2.76 5.18 17.34
N GLU A 291 -2.79 6.49 17.57
CA GLU A 291 -2.33 7.10 18.82
C GLU A 291 -3.22 6.69 20.02
N GLN A 292 -4.53 6.59 19.84
CA GLN A 292 -5.44 6.08 20.85
C GLN A 292 -5.12 4.63 21.24
N LYS A 293 -4.85 3.76 20.25
CA LYS A 293 -4.42 2.37 20.52
C LYS A 293 -3.08 2.33 21.27
N MET A 294 -2.13 3.20 20.94
CA MET A 294 -0.86 3.30 21.66
C MET A 294 -1.04 3.76 23.12
N LYS A 295 -1.87 4.79 23.35
CA LYS A 295 -2.21 5.29 24.68
C LYS A 295 -2.93 4.23 25.52
N ALA A 296 -3.87 3.50 24.93
CA ALA A 296 -4.56 2.37 25.58
C ALA A 296 -3.60 1.24 25.97
N ALA A 297 -2.51 1.06 25.23
CA ALA A 297 -1.42 0.13 25.55
C ALA A 297 -0.40 0.68 26.57
N GLY A 298 -0.68 1.83 27.21
CA GLY A 298 0.16 2.44 28.25
C GLY A 298 1.37 3.21 27.74
N LYS A 299 1.44 3.52 26.43
CA LYS A 299 2.53 4.32 25.84
C LYS A 299 2.14 5.80 25.80
N SER A 300 3.13 6.69 25.84
CA SER A 300 2.91 8.10 25.48
C SER A 300 2.50 8.24 24.01
N GLY A 301 1.66 9.22 23.70
CA GLY A 301 1.22 9.49 22.33
C GLY A 301 0.88 10.96 22.15
N MET A 302 0.81 11.38 20.89
CA MET A 302 0.55 12.77 20.51
C MET A 302 -0.87 13.21 20.92
N ASP A 303 -1.05 14.47 21.28
CA ASP A 303 -2.37 15.08 21.39
C ASP A 303 -2.97 15.40 20.01
N ASP A 304 -4.23 15.85 19.95
CA ASP A 304 -4.92 16.10 18.69
C ASP A 304 -4.27 17.22 17.86
N ALA A 305 -3.72 18.25 18.50
CA ALA A 305 -3.06 19.36 17.81
C ALA A 305 -1.70 18.92 17.25
N GLU A 306 -0.95 18.12 18.01
CA GLU A 306 0.29 17.49 17.57
C GLU A 306 0.05 16.54 16.39
N ILE A 307 -1.04 15.76 16.41
CA ILE A 307 -1.42 14.88 15.29
C ILE A 307 -1.73 15.69 14.04
N GLN A 308 -2.51 16.77 14.15
CA GLN A 308 -2.82 17.63 13.00
C GLN A 308 -1.55 18.28 12.45
N ALA A 309 -0.70 18.85 13.31
CA ALA A 309 0.57 19.44 12.90
C ALA A 309 1.49 18.39 12.24
N PHE A 310 1.49 17.17 12.76
CA PHE A 310 2.19 16.03 12.17
C PHE A 310 1.69 15.75 10.76
N VAL A 311 0.40 15.48 10.59
CA VAL A 311 -0.17 15.12 9.28
C VAL A 311 -0.04 16.25 8.27
N HIS A 312 -0.31 17.50 8.68
CA HIS A 312 -0.17 18.67 7.82
C HIS A 312 1.26 18.88 7.33
N TYR A 313 2.28 18.58 8.14
CA TYR A 313 3.68 18.63 7.69
C TYR A 313 3.94 17.69 6.51
N PHE A 314 3.40 16.47 6.53
CA PHE A 314 3.53 15.53 5.42
C PHE A 314 2.74 16.02 4.19
N TRP A 315 1.54 16.55 4.39
CA TRP A 315 0.76 17.14 3.28
C TRP A 315 1.45 18.35 2.66
N ARG A 316 2.17 19.18 3.43
CA ARG A 316 2.99 20.26 2.85
C ARG A 316 4.19 19.74 2.07
N SER A 317 4.74 18.58 2.45
CA SER A 317 5.90 18.02 1.76
C SER A 317 5.54 17.42 0.40
N LEU A 318 4.51 16.59 0.34
CA LEU A 318 3.97 16.01 -0.89
C LEU A 318 2.46 15.90 -0.72
N HIS A 319 1.73 16.91 -1.20
CA HIS A 319 0.29 16.99 -0.98
C HIS A 319 -0.47 15.88 -1.72
N PRO A 320 -1.29 15.05 -1.03
CA PRO A 320 -1.96 13.92 -1.67
C PRO A 320 -2.83 14.30 -2.88
N ALA A 321 -3.53 15.44 -2.83
CA ALA A 321 -4.33 15.91 -3.97
C ALA A 321 -3.47 16.27 -5.21
N LEU A 322 -2.22 16.68 -5.03
CA LEU A 322 -1.32 16.99 -6.15
C LEU A 322 -0.62 15.74 -6.69
N PHE A 323 -0.24 14.81 -5.81
CA PHE A 323 0.65 13.71 -6.17
C PHE A 323 -0.04 12.35 -6.31
N LEU A 324 -1.15 12.09 -5.61
CA LEU A 324 -1.82 10.79 -5.62
C LEU A 324 -3.03 10.76 -6.55
N GLU A 325 -3.84 11.82 -6.56
CA GLU A 325 -5.05 11.85 -7.39
C GLU A 325 -4.76 11.69 -8.88
N PRO A 326 -3.74 12.35 -9.48
CA PRO A 326 -3.43 12.16 -10.89
C PRO A 326 -3.01 10.73 -11.25
N LEU A 327 -2.55 9.94 -10.27
CA LEU A 327 -2.19 8.54 -10.50
C LEU A 327 -3.40 7.68 -10.84
N ALA A 328 -4.60 8.06 -10.40
CA ALA A 328 -5.83 7.35 -10.70
C ALA A 328 -6.24 7.44 -12.18
N ASP A 329 -5.86 8.52 -12.85
CA ASP A 329 -6.40 8.86 -14.16
C ASP A 329 -5.43 8.50 -15.30
N ARG A 330 -4.15 8.89 -15.21
CA ARG A 330 -3.18 8.71 -16.31
C ARG A 330 -1.76 8.52 -15.78
N ALA A 331 -1.48 7.33 -15.24
CA ALA A 331 -0.13 6.96 -14.81
C ALA A 331 0.28 5.62 -15.44
N ASP A 332 1.02 5.69 -16.55
CA ASP A 332 1.49 4.51 -17.30
C ASP A 332 2.38 3.56 -16.46
N HIS A 333 2.96 4.07 -15.38
CA HIS A 333 3.81 3.32 -14.44
C HIS A 333 3.02 2.70 -13.27
N VAL A 334 1.68 2.84 -13.23
CA VAL A 334 0.82 2.27 -12.20
C VAL A 334 -0.04 1.16 -12.80
N ASN A 335 -0.09 0.01 -12.14
CA ASN A 335 -0.81 -1.18 -12.61
C ASN A 335 -2.18 -1.32 -11.95
N TRP A 336 -2.31 -0.88 -10.69
CA TRP A 336 -3.54 -1.00 -9.91
C TRP A 336 -3.78 0.22 -9.04
N ILE A 337 -5.03 0.68 -9.04
CA ILE A 337 -5.58 1.59 -8.05
C ILE A 337 -6.56 0.79 -7.20
N VAL A 338 -6.44 0.92 -5.87
CA VAL A 338 -7.37 0.37 -4.90
C VAL A 338 -7.90 1.54 -4.08
N GLU A 339 -9.15 1.94 -4.35
CA GLU A 339 -9.80 2.99 -3.56
C GLU A 339 -10.24 2.43 -2.21
N ILE A 340 -9.92 3.12 -1.12
CA ILE A 340 -10.27 2.70 0.24
C ILE A 340 -11.11 3.75 0.97
N ASP A 341 -12.13 3.30 1.69
CA ASP A 341 -12.96 4.16 2.54
C ASP A 341 -12.30 4.44 3.91
N ALA A 342 -12.95 5.24 4.75
CA ALA A 342 -12.50 5.59 6.10
C ALA A 342 -12.31 4.36 7.03
N HIS A 343 -12.91 3.21 6.68
CA HIS A 343 -12.80 1.95 7.43
C HIS A 343 -11.81 0.98 6.82
N HIS A 344 -10.94 1.44 5.91
CA HIS A 344 -9.93 0.66 5.21
C HIS A 344 -10.52 -0.43 4.28
N ARG A 345 -11.80 -0.32 3.92
CA ARG A 345 -12.45 -1.28 3.01
C ARG A 345 -12.15 -0.87 1.56
N PRO A 346 -11.72 -1.80 0.70
CA PRO A 346 -11.64 -1.54 -0.73
C PRO A 346 -13.04 -1.27 -1.29
N THR A 347 -13.18 -0.14 -1.98
CA THR A 347 -14.44 0.30 -2.59
C THR A 347 -14.40 0.22 -4.11
N ALA A 348 -13.22 0.34 -4.71
CA ALA A 348 -13.01 0.11 -6.14
C ALA A 348 -11.60 -0.43 -6.38
N VAL A 349 -11.45 -1.24 -7.42
CA VAL A 349 -10.16 -1.70 -7.94
C VAL A 349 -10.17 -1.54 -9.45
N TYR A 350 -9.17 -0.85 -10.01
CA TYR A 350 -9.13 -0.54 -11.44
C TYR A 350 -7.69 -0.29 -11.91
N ARG A 351 -7.48 -0.22 -13.22
CA ARG A 351 -6.23 0.29 -13.82
C ARG A 351 -6.35 1.80 -14.02
N PRO A 352 -5.26 2.58 -13.98
CA PRO A 352 -5.32 4.00 -14.32
C PRO A 352 -6.09 4.23 -15.63
N GLY A 353 -7.04 5.17 -15.60
CA GLY A 353 -7.92 5.48 -16.74
C GLY A 353 -9.21 4.64 -16.83
N ASP A 354 -9.33 3.54 -16.08
CA ASP A 354 -10.55 2.73 -15.93
C ASP A 354 -11.39 3.14 -14.70
N ARG A 355 -11.14 4.33 -14.13
CA ARG A 355 -11.80 4.79 -12.89
C ARG A 355 -13.33 4.72 -13.06
N PRO A 356 -14.05 4.05 -12.13
CA PRO A 356 -15.51 3.97 -12.21
C PRO A 356 -16.11 5.38 -12.18
N HIS A 357 -17.07 5.66 -13.06
CA HIS A 357 -17.86 6.89 -12.97
C HIS A 357 -18.66 6.86 -11.68
N ILE A 358 -18.29 7.71 -10.73
CA ILE A 358 -19.08 7.90 -9.53
C ILE A 358 -20.14 8.95 -9.86
N SER A 359 -21.41 8.63 -9.57
CA SER A 359 -22.51 9.59 -9.60
C SER A 359 -22.10 10.93 -8.97
N SER A 360 -22.56 12.01 -9.58
CA SER A 360 -22.08 13.40 -9.47
C SER A 360 -22.08 14.05 -8.07
N ASP A 361 -22.42 13.34 -7.00
CA ASP A 361 -22.33 13.84 -5.62
C ASP A 361 -20.93 13.67 -4.99
N SER A 362 -20.03 12.95 -5.66
CA SER A 362 -18.68 12.62 -5.17
C SER A 362 -17.55 13.43 -5.82
N ASN A 363 -17.86 14.36 -6.72
CA ASN A 363 -16.84 15.24 -7.31
C ASN A 363 -16.24 16.21 -6.27
N ALA A 364 -16.72 16.16 -5.02
CA ALA A 364 -16.22 16.90 -3.86
C ALA A 364 -15.04 16.24 -3.12
N ARG A 365 -14.33 15.26 -3.71
CA ARG A 365 -13.25 14.52 -3.01
C ARG A 365 -12.16 15.45 -2.45
N TYR A 366 -11.76 16.50 -3.18
CA TYR A 366 -10.72 17.46 -2.77
C TYR A 366 -11.07 18.93 -3.02
N HIS A 367 -12.36 19.27 -3.13
CA HIS A 367 -12.74 20.68 -3.19
C HIS A 367 -12.59 21.32 -1.79
N TYR A 368 -11.81 22.39 -1.74
CA TYR A 368 -11.64 23.27 -0.59
C TYR A 368 -12.70 24.35 -0.54
#